data_AF-A0A512JRJ1-F1
#
_entry.id   AF-A0A512JRJ1-F1
#
_cell.length_a   1.000
_cell.length_b   1.000
_cell.length_c   1.000
_cell.angle_alpha   90.00
_cell.angle_beta   90.00
_cell.angle_gamma   90.00
#
_symmetry.space_group_name_H-M   'P 1'
#
loop_
_entity.id
_entity.type
_entity.pdbx_description
1 polymer ?
#
loop_
_entity_poly.entity_id
_entity_poly.type
_entity_poly.pdbx_seq_one_letter_code
_entity_poly.pdbx_strand_id
1 'polypeptide(L)'
;MYGTSPTASARGSRWRPGMVQPSLDHMTQYLVKRANLLVFGVLLAILALVGAATWERLNASRQVREPSQHSYDILLASKDLAIALRDAERGQRGYVLTGRDEYLAPYDAARDRLGVHQGELQKLTADNPDQQRRLRELAPVIARKLEELAQTVQARRDGGLDAAERIVDTDAGRDFMVDAERTLSGL
;
A
#
# COMPACT_ATOMS: atom_id res chain seq x y z
N MET A 1 -89.92 78.55 -30.02
CA MET A 1 -89.05 79.73 -30.13
C MET A 1 -87.64 79.26 -30.44
N TYR A 2 -87.01 79.89 -31.43
CA TYR A 2 -85.68 79.64 -31.99
C TYR A 2 -84.53 79.96 -31.01
N GLY A 3 -83.38 79.31 -31.19
CA GLY A 3 -82.10 80.04 -31.21
C GLY A 3 -80.85 79.45 -30.51
N THR A 4 -79.84 79.14 -31.34
CA THR A 4 -78.38 79.42 -31.20
C THR A 4 -77.39 78.33 -30.74
N SER A 5 -76.22 78.39 -31.41
CA SER A 5 -75.08 77.46 -31.71
C SER A 5 -73.96 77.45 -30.63
N PRO A 6 -72.68 76.95 -30.80
CA PRO A 6 -72.03 75.98 -31.72
C PRO A 6 -70.91 75.03 -31.10
N THR A 7 -70.32 74.14 -31.94
CA THR A 7 -68.95 73.50 -31.98
C THR A 7 -68.33 72.70 -30.81
N ALA A 8 -67.92 71.43 -31.05
CA ALA A 8 -66.55 70.90 -30.83
C ALA A 8 -66.42 69.39 -31.17
N SER A 9 -65.19 69.00 -31.48
CA SER A 9 -64.62 67.77 -32.04
C SER A 9 -64.62 66.49 -31.19
N ALA A 10 -64.46 65.35 -31.88
CA ALA A 10 -63.40 64.32 -31.68
C ALA A 10 -63.89 62.86 -31.57
N ARG A 11 -63.63 62.11 -32.66
CA ARG A 11 -62.73 60.95 -32.71
C ARG A 11 -63.00 59.75 -31.78
N GLY A 12 -63.31 58.60 -32.41
CA GLY A 12 -62.75 57.31 -31.95
C GLY A 12 -63.74 56.21 -31.54
N SER A 13 -64.68 55.82 -32.39
CA SER A 13 -65.48 54.61 -32.19
C SER A 13 -64.74 53.36 -32.72
N ARG A 14 -64.08 52.58 -31.85
CA ARG A 14 -63.76 51.17 -32.15
C ARG A 14 -63.53 50.33 -30.89
N TRP A 15 -64.61 49.86 -30.30
CA TRP A 15 -64.59 48.66 -29.45
C TRP A 15 -65.01 47.45 -30.32
N ARG A 16 -64.14 46.44 -30.40
CA ARG A 16 -64.45 45.12 -30.98
C ARG A 16 -64.07 44.02 -29.96
N PRO A 17 -64.92 43.01 -29.76
CA PRO A 17 -64.79 42.02 -28.69
C PRO A 17 -63.71 40.96 -29.00
N GLY A 18 -63.32 40.24 -27.94
CA GLY A 18 -62.13 39.40 -27.83
C GLY A 18 -61.81 38.48 -29.01
N MET A 19 -60.58 38.62 -29.50
CA MET A 19 -59.90 37.55 -30.22
C MET A 19 -59.43 36.51 -29.19
N VAL A 20 -60.06 35.34 -29.18
CA VAL A 20 -59.49 34.16 -28.52
C VAL A 20 -58.17 33.85 -29.23
N GLN A 21 -57.05 34.15 -28.58
CA GLN A 21 -55.75 33.68 -29.04
C GLN A 21 -55.76 32.15 -29.01
N PRO A 22 -55.45 31.45 -30.12
CA PRO A 22 -55.31 30.00 -30.09
C PRO A 22 -54.15 29.68 -29.13
N SER A 23 -54.41 28.84 -28.12
CA SER A 23 -53.44 28.49 -27.08
C SER A 23 -52.29 27.67 -27.65
N LEU A 24 -51.24 28.35 -28.13
CA LEU A 24 -49.95 27.75 -28.51
C LEU A 24 -49.25 27.06 -27.32
N ASP A 25 -49.71 27.32 -26.10
CA ASP A 25 -49.22 26.77 -24.83
C ASP A 25 -49.21 25.24 -24.78
N HIS A 26 -50.12 24.57 -25.48
CA HIS A 26 -50.20 23.11 -25.41
C HIS A 26 -49.06 22.47 -26.22
N MET A 27 -48.78 22.99 -27.42
CA MET A 27 -47.73 22.47 -28.31
C MET A 27 -46.33 22.77 -27.76
N THR A 28 -46.11 23.95 -27.17
CA THR A 28 -44.85 24.28 -26.50
C THR A 28 -44.62 23.40 -25.26
N GLN A 29 -45.66 23.10 -24.47
CA GLN A 29 -45.56 22.17 -23.35
C GLN A 29 -45.24 20.73 -23.78
N TYR A 30 -45.81 20.24 -24.88
CA TYR A 30 -45.47 18.91 -25.42
C TYR A 30 -44.01 18.83 -25.90
N LEU A 31 -43.52 19.86 -26.58
CA LEU A 31 -42.13 19.94 -27.05
C LEU A 31 -41.15 20.04 -25.87
N VAL A 32 -41.45 20.85 -24.85
CA VAL A 32 -40.63 20.99 -23.64
C VAL A 32 -40.63 19.69 -22.82
N LYS A 33 -41.76 19.00 -22.69
CA LYS A 33 -41.82 17.69 -22.00
C LYS A 33 -40.97 16.63 -22.71
N ARG A 34 -41.02 16.57 -24.04
CA ARG A 34 -40.19 15.65 -24.84
C ARG A 34 -38.71 16.00 -24.76
N ALA A 35 -38.36 17.28 -24.82
CA ALA A 35 -36.98 17.75 -24.64
C ALA A 35 -36.45 17.39 -23.24
N ASN A 36 -37.24 17.62 -22.19
CA ASN A 36 -36.87 17.26 -20.82
C ASN A 36 -36.69 15.75 -20.63
N LEU A 37 -37.54 14.92 -21.24
CA LEU A 37 -37.39 13.46 -21.23
C LEU A 37 -36.09 13.00 -21.91
N LEU A 38 -35.71 13.62 -23.02
CA LEU A 38 -34.46 13.33 -23.70
C LEU A 38 -33.24 13.74 -22.86
N VAL A 39 -33.27 14.94 -22.27
CA VAL A 39 -32.21 15.41 -21.36
C VAL A 39 -32.07 14.47 -20.16
N PHE A 40 -33.19 14.08 -19.55
CA PHE A 40 -33.19 13.14 -18.43
C PHE A 40 -32.63 11.76 -18.83
N GLY A 41 -32.99 11.25 -20.01
CA GLY A 41 -32.44 10.01 -20.55
C GLY A 41 -30.92 10.07 -20.78
N VAL A 42 -30.42 11.19 -21.32
CA VAL A 42 -28.98 11.40 -21.52
C VAL A 42 -28.25 11.48 -20.19
N LEU A 43 -28.80 12.19 -19.20
CA LEU A 43 -28.21 12.27 -17.86
C LEU A 43 -28.15 10.90 -17.17
N LEU A 44 -29.20 10.08 -17.29
CA LEU A 44 -29.21 8.72 -16.76
C LEU A 44 -28.19 7.82 -17.48
N ALA A 45 -28.05 7.95 -18.80
CA ALA A 45 -27.06 7.20 -19.57
C ALA A 45 -25.62 7.57 -19.17
N ILE A 46 -25.35 8.86 -18.97
CA ILE A 46 -24.05 9.34 -18.46
C ILE A 46 -23.80 8.80 -17.06
N LEU A 47 -24.79 8.86 -16.16
CA LEU A 47 -24.67 8.33 -14.79
C LEU A 47 -24.40 6.81 -14.80
N ALA A 48 -25.10 6.05 -15.64
CA ALA A 48 -24.89 4.62 -15.80
C ALA A 48 -23.50 4.29 -16.36
N LEU A 49 -23.01 5.07 -17.34
CA LEU A 49 -21.67 4.92 -17.89
C LEU A 49 -20.59 5.21 -16.84
N VAL A 50 -20.73 6.30 -16.07
CA VAL A 50 -19.83 6.62 -14.96
C VAL A 50 -19.87 5.52 -13.89
N GLY A 51 -21.07 5.03 -13.56
CA GLY A 51 -21.25 3.91 -12.63
C GLY A 51 -20.58 2.62 -13.08
N ALA A 52 -20.77 2.24 -14.34
CA ALA A 52 -20.15 1.05 -14.94
C ALA A 52 -18.61 1.17 -14.99
N ALA A 53 -18.10 2.31 -15.45
CA ALA A 53 -16.66 2.58 -15.46
C ALA A 53 -16.07 2.56 -14.03
N THR A 54 -16.80 3.09 -13.05
CA THR A 54 -16.38 3.06 -11.64
C THR A 54 -16.43 1.64 -11.07
N TRP A 55 -17.41 0.82 -11.47
CA TRP A 55 -17.54 -0.57 -11.06
C TRP A 55 -16.39 -1.44 -11.59
N GLU A 56 -16.00 -1.27 -12.85
CA GLU A 56 -14.82 -1.92 -13.41
C GLU A 56 -13.54 -1.53 -12.65
N ARG A 57 -13.39 -0.24 -12.31
CA ARG A 57 -12.23 0.26 -11.55
C ARG A 57 -12.20 -0.27 -10.12
N LEU A 58 -13.36 -0.38 -9.46
CA LEU A 58 -13.48 -0.92 -8.10
C LEU A 58 -13.27 -2.43 -8.03
N ASN A 59 -13.75 -3.19 -9.03
CA ASN A 59 -13.48 -4.63 -9.13
C ASN A 59 -12.03 -4.92 -9.53
N ALA A 60 -11.44 -4.13 -10.45
CA ALA A 60 -10.02 -4.24 -10.81
C ALA A 60 -9.09 -3.84 -9.65
N SER A 61 -9.55 -2.98 -8.73
CA SER A 61 -8.78 -2.59 -7.53
C SER A 61 -8.57 -3.73 -6.52
N ARG A 62 -9.28 -4.86 -6.65
CA ARG A 62 -9.01 -6.05 -5.84
C ARG A 62 -7.81 -6.87 -6.34
N GLN A 63 -7.46 -6.79 -7.63
CA GLN A 63 -6.37 -7.57 -8.22
C GLN A 63 -4.97 -6.92 -8.06
N VAL A 64 -4.90 -5.63 -7.71
CA VAL A 64 -3.61 -4.90 -7.54
C VAL A 64 -3.17 -4.82 -6.07
N ARG A 65 -4.06 -5.13 -5.12
CA ARG A 65 -3.78 -5.04 -3.68
C ARG A 65 -3.06 -6.27 -3.10
N GLU A 66 -3.37 -7.48 -3.57
CA GLU A 66 -2.73 -8.72 -3.07
C GLU A 66 -1.23 -8.83 -3.41
N PRO A 67 -0.76 -8.53 -4.64
CA PRO A 67 0.67 -8.61 -4.95
C PRO A 67 1.52 -7.64 -4.12
N SER A 68 0.94 -6.49 -3.74
CA SER A 68 1.64 -5.45 -2.97
C SER A 68 1.79 -5.81 -1.49
N GLN A 69 0.78 -6.46 -0.90
CA GLN A 69 0.84 -6.93 0.48
C GLN A 69 1.81 -8.09 0.63
N HIS A 70 1.76 -9.05 -0.30
CA HIS A 70 2.63 -10.21 -0.27
C HIS A 70 4.12 -9.84 -0.36
N SER A 71 4.49 -8.95 -1.29
CA SER A 71 5.87 -8.43 -1.38
C SER A 71 6.27 -7.64 -0.13
N TYR A 72 5.33 -6.94 0.50
CA TYR A 72 5.59 -6.22 1.74
C TYR A 72 5.86 -7.18 2.91
N ASP A 73 5.11 -8.29 3.01
CA ASP A 73 5.32 -9.32 4.03
C ASP A 73 6.69 -9.99 3.88
N ILE A 74 7.12 -10.29 2.65
CA ILE A 74 8.47 -10.82 2.36
C ILE A 74 9.55 -9.81 2.79
N LEU A 75 9.36 -8.52 2.47
CA LEU A 75 10.29 -7.47 2.85
C LEU A 75 10.40 -7.32 4.38
N LEU A 76 9.26 -7.37 5.09
CA LEU A 76 9.23 -7.31 6.55
C LEU A 76 9.94 -8.52 7.16
N ALA A 77 9.59 -9.74 6.76
CA ALA A 77 10.21 -10.95 7.28
C ALA A 77 11.73 -10.98 7.00
N SER A 78 12.17 -10.47 5.85
CA SER A 78 13.60 -10.33 5.51
C SER A 78 14.31 -9.33 6.42
N LYS A 79 13.67 -8.20 6.74
CA LYS A 79 14.19 -7.21 7.69
C LYS A 79 14.26 -7.76 9.10
N ASP A 80 13.23 -8.49 9.54
CA ASP A 80 13.18 -9.07 10.88
C ASP A 80 14.27 -10.13 11.06
N LEU A 81 14.53 -10.95 10.02
CA LEU A 81 15.66 -11.86 10.02
C LEU A 81 17.00 -11.12 10.15
N ALA A 82 17.21 -10.04 9.39
CA ALA A 82 18.42 -9.22 9.48
C ALA A 82 18.58 -8.56 10.85
N ILE A 83 17.49 -8.09 11.46
CA ILE A 83 17.48 -7.52 12.81
C ILE A 83 17.86 -8.59 13.84
N ALA A 84 17.25 -9.78 13.76
CA ALA A 84 17.59 -10.88 14.65
C ALA A 84 19.08 -11.26 14.53
N LEU A 85 19.63 -11.33 13.32
CA LEU A 85 21.06 -11.63 13.13
C LEU A 85 21.97 -10.55 13.77
N ARG A 86 21.61 -9.28 13.64
CA ARG A 86 22.33 -8.15 14.27
C ARG A 86 22.16 -8.13 15.79
N ASP A 87 21.01 -8.50 16.32
CA ASP A 87 20.80 -8.65 17.76
C ASP A 87 21.69 -9.76 18.33
N ALA A 88 21.86 -10.87 17.59
CA ALA A 88 22.77 -11.94 17.95
C ALA A 88 24.22 -11.44 18.07
N GLU A 89 24.70 -10.75 17.03
CA GLU A 89 26.04 -10.17 17.04
C GLU A 89 26.22 -9.10 18.12
N ARG A 90 25.21 -8.23 18.34
CA ARG A 90 25.26 -7.20 19.38
C ARG A 90 25.38 -7.82 20.77
N GLY A 91 24.58 -8.84 21.06
CA GLY A 91 24.63 -9.54 22.35
C GLY A 91 25.98 -10.21 22.59
N GLN A 92 26.45 -10.95 21.59
CA GLN A 92 27.76 -11.59 21.63
C GLN A 92 28.88 -10.58 21.86
N ARG A 93 28.92 -9.46 21.13
CA ARG A 93 29.94 -8.41 21.31
C ARG A 93 29.88 -7.78 22.70
N GLY A 94 28.69 -7.54 23.22
CA GLY A 94 28.50 -7.03 24.58
C GLY A 94 29.09 -7.99 25.63
N TYR A 95 28.86 -9.29 25.46
CA TYR A 95 29.44 -10.33 26.31
C TYR A 95 30.96 -10.42 26.17
N VAL A 96 31.48 -10.41 24.94
CA VAL A 96 32.94 -10.44 24.71
C VAL A 96 33.61 -9.25 25.38
N LEU A 97 33.08 -8.04 25.20
CA LEU A 97 33.66 -6.83 25.76
C LEU A 97 33.61 -6.82 27.30
N THR A 98 32.49 -7.21 27.90
CA THR A 98 32.25 -7.02 29.33
C THR A 98 32.51 -8.26 30.20
N GLY A 99 32.42 -9.45 29.61
CA GLY A 99 32.43 -10.74 30.32
C GLY A 99 31.15 -11.01 31.14
N ARG A 100 30.10 -10.19 31.02
CA ARG A 100 28.87 -10.33 31.81
C ARG A 100 27.79 -11.07 31.03
N ASP A 101 27.31 -12.19 31.56
CA ASP A 101 26.31 -13.05 30.92
C ASP A 101 24.99 -12.33 30.59
N GLU A 102 24.65 -11.24 31.29
CA GLU A 102 23.45 -10.41 31.00
C GLU A 102 23.42 -9.87 29.56
N TYR A 103 24.58 -9.71 28.92
CA TYR A 103 24.66 -9.29 27.52
C TYR A 103 24.34 -10.42 26.53
N LEU A 104 24.29 -11.69 26.96
CA LEU A 104 23.90 -12.82 26.11
C LEU A 104 22.38 -12.92 25.91
N ALA A 105 21.56 -12.24 26.72
CA ALA A 105 20.11 -12.24 26.56
C ALA A 105 19.63 -11.93 25.12
N PRO A 106 20.08 -10.85 24.45
CA PRO A 106 19.74 -10.61 23.05
C PRO A 106 20.31 -11.66 22.08
N TYR A 107 21.45 -12.29 22.40
CA TYR A 107 22.01 -13.38 21.59
C TYR A 107 21.14 -14.63 21.62
N ASP A 108 20.76 -15.07 22.82
CA ASP A 108 19.91 -16.25 22.98
C ASP A 108 18.54 -16.03 22.36
N ALA A 109 17.90 -14.88 22.63
CA ALA A 109 16.61 -14.53 22.05
C ALA A 109 16.64 -14.39 20.51
N ALA A 110 17.78 -14.01 19.94
CA ALA A 110 17.93 -13.89 18.49
C ALA A 110 18.03 -15.27 17.82
N ARG A 111 18.68 -16.25 18.45
CA ARG A 111 18.80 -17.62 17.90
C ARG A 111 17.44 -18.25 17.64
N ASP A 112 16.50 -18.08 18.57
CA ASP A 112 15.15 -18.60 18.42
C ASP A 112 14.38 -17.88 17.30
N ARG A 113 14.46 -16.54 17.27
CA ARG A 113 13.80 -15.71 16.25
C ARG A 113 14.30 -16.00 14.83
N LEU A 114 15.60 -16.26 14.65
CA LEU A 114 16.18 -16.56 13.34
C LEU A 114 15.53 -17.77 12.68
N GLY A 115 15.33 -18.86 13.43
CA GLY A 115 14.67 -20.06 12.92
C GLY A 115 13.21 -19.81 12.51
N VAL A 116 12.49 -19.02 13.30
CA VAL A 116 11.10 -18.63 13.01
C VAL A 116 11.02 -17.84 11.71
N HIS A 117 11.81 -16.76 11.57
CA HIS A 117 11.77 -15.90 10.38
C HIS A 117 12.27 -16.62 9.12
N GLN A 118 13.24 -17.55 9.22
CA GLN A 118 13.63 -18.41 8.10
C GLN A 118 12.45 -19.28 7.62
N GLY A 119 11.71 -19.88 8.55
CA GLY A 119 10.54 -20.69 8.23
C GLY A 119 9.38 -19.86 7.65
N GLU A 120 9.19 -18.63 8.12
CA GLU A 120 8.21 -17.69 7.56
C GLU A 120 8.55 -17.30 6.13
N LEU A 121 9.81 -16.92 5.85
CA LEU A 121 10.26 -16.61 4.51
C LEU A 121 10.13 -17.79 3.55
N GLN A 122 10.41 -19.01 4.01
CA GLN A 122 10.18 -20.22 3.21
C GLN A 122 8.72 -20.42 2.82
N LYS A 123 7.77 -20.07 3.70
CA LYS A 123 6.34 -20.16 3.41
C LYS A 123 5.87 -19.03 2.48
N LEU A 124 6.30 -17.81 2.76
CA LEU A 124 5.92 -16.63 1.97
C LEU A 124 6.43 -16.75 0.53
N THR A 125 7.63 -17.25 0.31
CA THR A 125 8.23 -17.30 -1.03
C THR A 125 7.97 -18.63 -1.76
N ALA A 126 7.01 -19.44 -1.32
CA ALA A 126 6.80 -20.81 -1.82
C ALA A 126 6.44 -20.87 -3.32
N ASP A 127 5.87 -19.79 -3.85
CA ASP A 127 5.50 -19.62 -5.26
C ASP A 127 6.65 -19.08 -6.14
N ASN A 128 7.78 -18.71 -5.55
CA ASN A 128 8.92 -18.12 -6.23
C ASN A 128 10.19 -19.00 -6.11
N PRO A 129 10.51 -19.82 -7.14
CA PRO A 129 11.67 -20.70 -7.12
C PRO A 129 13.03 -20.00 -6.95
N ASP A 130 13.15 -18.75 -7.43
CA ASP A 130 14.38 -17.97 -7.32
C ASP A 130 14.60 -17.48 -5.89
N GLN A 131 13.56 -16.96 -5.22
CA GLN A 131 13.62 -16.60 -3.81
C GLN A 131 13.88 -17.82 -2.93
N GLN A 132 13.25 -18.96 -3.22
CA GLN A 132 13.52 -20.23 -2.54
C GLN A 132 14.97 -20.69 -2.68
N ARG A 133 15.57 -20.51 -3.86
CA ARG A 133 17.00 -20.80 -4.08
C ARG A 133 17.88 -19.90 -3.21
N ARG A 134 17.61 -18.59 -3.19
CA ARG A 134 18.34 -17.64 -2.32
C ARG A 134 18.20 -17.97 -0.84
N LEU A 135 17.02 -18.39 -0.37
CA LEU A 135 16.83 -18.84 1.01
C LEU A 135 17.63 -20.09 1.35
N ARG A 136 17.75 -21.04 0.41
CA ARG A 136 18.63 -22.21 0.57
C ARG A 136 20.11 -21.84 0.62
N GLU A 137 20.53 -20.80 -0.11
CA GLU A 137 21.88 -20.25 -0.06
C GLU A 137 22.14 -19.46 1.25
N LEU A 138 21.12 -18.78 1.78
CA LEU A 138 21.21 -18.01 3.02
C LEU A 138 21.32 -18.88 4.28
N ALA A 139 20.62 -20.02 4.30
CA ALA A 139 20.60 -20.93 5.45
C ALA A 139 22.00 -21.34 5.96
N PRO A 140 22.94 -21.83 5.11
CA PRO A 140 24.29 -22.16 5.56
C PRO A 140 25.10 -20.92 5.98
N VAL A 141 24.86 -19.74 5.39
CA VAL A 141 25.55 -18.49 5.79
C VAL A 141 25.16 -18.10 7.22
N ILE A 142 23.86 -18.12 7.53
CA ILE A 142 23.36 -17.86 8.88
C ILE A 142 23.88 -18.91 9.87
N ALA A 143 23.88 -20.19 9.51
CA ALA A 143 24.42 -21.24 10.36
C ALA A 143 25.90 -21.03 10.71
N ARG A 144 26.74 -20.70 9.71
CA ARG A 144 28.16 -20.38 9.93
C ARG A 144 28.35 -19.13 10.77
N LYS A 145 27.51 -18.11 10.60
CA LYS A 145 27.53 -16.91 11.45
C LYS A 145 27.22 -17.27 12.90
N LEU A 146 26.16 -18.06 13.14
CA LEU A 146 25.79 -18.48 14.50
C LEU A 146 26.86 -19.36 15.16
N GLU A 147 27.50 -20.23 14.38
CA GLU A 147 28.61 -21.05 14.82
C GLU A 147 29.83 -20.19 15.21
N GLU A 148 30.22 -19.22 14.38
CA GLU A 148 31.28 -18.26 14.70
C GLU A 148 30.97 -17.51 16.01
N LEU A 149 29.76 -16.96 16.15
CA LEU A 149 29.37 -16.27 17.37
C LEU A 149 29.45 -17.19 18.60
N ALA A 150 29.01 -18.45 18.49
CA ALA A 150 29.08 -19.43 19.57
C ALA A 150 30.54 -19.76 19.95
N GLN A 151 31.41 -19.96 18.95
CA GLN A 151 32.85 -20.19 19.16
C GLN A 151 33.50 -19.01 19.87
N THR A 152 33.16 -17.77 19.48
CA THR A 152 33.70 -16.56 20.10
C THR A 152 33.23 -16.39 21.55
N VAL A 153 31.96 -16.71 21.85
CA VAL A 153 31.44 -16.74 23.24
C VAL A 153 32.18 -17.79 24.07
N GLN A 154 32.39 -18.99 23.53
CA GLN A 154 33.08 -20.07 24.24
C GLN A 154 34.56 -19.75 24.47
N ALA A 155 35.24 -19.19 23.47
CA ALA A 155 36.62 -18.72 23.61
C ALA A 155 36.75 -17.65 24.72
N ARG A 156 35.78 -16.74 24.82
CA ARG A 156 35.73 -15.75 25.90
C ARG A 156 35.59 -16.40 27.27
N ARG A 157 34.77 -17.44 27.39
CA ARG A 157 34.57 -18.21 28.64
C ARG A 157 35.83 -18.94 29.08
N ASP A 158 36.48 -19.63 28.14
CA ASP A 158 37.56 -20.56 28.46
C ASP A 158 38.93 -19.88 28.55
N GLY A 159 39.15 -18.85 27.72
CA GLY A 159 40.47 -18.24 27.51
C GLY A 159 40.52 -16.72 27.67
N GLY A 160 39.43 -16.08 28.10
CA GLY A 160 39.40 -14.63 28.30
C GLY A 160 39.30 -13.83 26.99
N LEU A 161 39.60 -12.53 27.07
CA LEU A 161 39.34 -11.60 25.96
C LEU A 161 40.22 -11.92 24.75
N ASP A 162 41.51 -12.13 24.99
CA ASP A 162 42.52 -12.43 23.97
C ASP A 162 42.18 -13.68 23.15
N ALA A 163 41.52 -14.67 23.76
CA ALA A 163 41.05 -15.86 23.05
C ALA A 163 39.89 -15.56 22.09
N ALA A 164 38.95 -14.70 22.51
CA ALA A 164 37.85 -14.26 21.66
C ALA A 164 38.31 -13.31 20.55
N GLU A 165 39.25 -12.40 20.86
CA GLU A 165 39.81 -11.43 19.90
C GLU A 165 40.46 -12.15 18.70
N ARG A 166 41.23 -13.21 18.94
CA ARG A 166 41.82 -14.03 17.86
C ARG A 166 40.80 -14.59 16.87
N ILE A 167 39.56 -14.86 17.30
CA ILE A 167 38.50 -15.31 16.39
C ILE A 167 37.91 -14.12 15.64
N VAL A 168 37.66 -13.00 16.33
CA VAL A 168 37.15 -11.77 15.70
C VAL A 168 38.11 -11.24 14.63
N ASP A 169 39.42 -11.30 14.88
CA ASP A 169 40.49 -10.88 13.97
C ASP A 169 40.56 -11.70 12.67
N THR A 170 39.92 -12.86 12.61
CA THR A 170 39.81 -13.62 11.35
C THR A 170 38.90 -12.97 10.32
N ASP A 171 38.13 -11.94 10.72
CA ASP A 171 37.11 -11.27 9.92
C ASP A 171 35.96 -12.18 9.42
N ALA A 172 35.97 -13.48 9.74
CA ALA A 172 34.95 -14.43 9.27
C ALA A 172 33.53 -13.98 9.67
N GLY A 173 33.39 -13.46 10.89
CA GLY A 173 32.12 -12.95 11.38
C GLY A 173 31.59 -11.75 10.59
N ARG A 174 32.46 -10.87 10.07
CA ARG A 174 32.08 -9.75 9.21
C ARG A 174 31.67 -10.26 7.84
N ASP A 175 32.44 -11.16 7.26
CA ASP A 175 32.21 -11.67 5.91
C ASP A 175 30.88 -12.44 5.83
N PHE A 176 30.57 -13.27 6.84
CA PHE A 176 29.26 -13.93 6.92
C PHE A 176 28.10 -12.94 7.06
N MET A 177 28.28 -11.82 7.79
CA MET A 177 27.23 -10.80 7.91
C MET A 177 26.99 -10.10 6.56
N VAL A 178 28.05 -9.73 5.86
CA VAL A 178 27.96 -9.11 4.51
C VAL A 178 27.27 -10.06 3.53
N ASP A 179 27.62 -11.34 3.56
CA ASP A 179 26.99 -12.36 2.70
C ASP A 179 25.51 -12.56 3.02
N ALA A 180 25.14 -12.56 4.32
CA ALA A 180 23.76 -12.66 4.75
C ALA A 180 22.94 -11.45 4.29
N GLU A 181 23.44 -10.22 4.52
CA GLU A 181 22.77 -8.98 4.12
C GLU A 181 22.63 -8.86 2.60
N ARG A 182 23.66 -9.27 1.84
CA ARG A 182 23.60 -9.31 0.36
C ARG A 182 22.52 -10.26 -0.12
N THR A 183 22.43 -11.44 0.47
CA THR A 183 21.46 -12.46 0.06
C THR A 183 20.04 -12.02 0.41
N LEU A 184 19.84 -11.46 1.61
CA LEU A 184 18.56 -10.91 2.06
C LEU A 184 18.07 -9.74 1.21
N SER A 185 18.98 -8.88 0.75
CA SER A 185 18.63 -7.75 -0.14
C SER A 185 18.18 -8.20 -1.53
N GLY A 186 18.43 -9.46 -1.90
CA GLY A 186 18.04 -10.05 -3.17
C GLY A 186 16.75 -10.86 -3.14
N LEU A 187 16.08 -10.97 -1.98
CA LEU A 187 14.74 -11.56 -1.84
C LEU A 187 13.69 -10.55 -2.30
#